data_AF-B5SX31-F1
#
_entry.id   AF-B5SX31-F1
#
_cell.length_a   1.000
_cell.length_b   1.000
_cell.length_c   1.000
_cell.angle_alpha   90.00
_cell.angle_beta   90.00
_cell.angle_gamma   90.00
#
_symmetry.space_group_name_H-M   'P 1'
#
loop_
_entity.id
_entity.type
_entity.pdbx_description
1 polymer ?
#
loop_
_entity_poly.entity_id
_entity_poly.type
_entity_poly.pdbx_seq_one_letter_code
_entity_poly.pdbx_strand_id
1 'polypeptide(L)'
;NTIIKEQVKSLGGVTVGEDYIPLGNTGVAPIIAKIKKEFPDGGIIINTLNGDSNVALFKQFKAAGITPDKYPIMSFSIAEEEIRQIGPDYVGGTYAAWNYFMSLGTEASNTFNEAFIEMYGDDRVTNDPM
;
A
#
# COMPACT_ATOMS: atom_id res chain seq x y z
N ASN A 1 10.33 -5.31 8.00
CA ASN A 1 9.83 -4.77 9.28
C ASN A 1 10.91 -4.43 10.29
N THR A 2 11.91 -5.29 10.55
CA THR A 2 13.00 -4.97 11.51
C THR A 2 13.69 -3.63 11.24
N ILE A 3 14.12 -3.39 10.00
CA ILE A 3 14.77 -2.13 9.61
C ILE A 3 13.83 -0.93 9.78
N ILE A 4 12.56 -1.08 9.41
CA ILE A 4 11.54 -0.02 9.57
C ILE A 4 11.39 0.36 11.04
N LYS A 5 11.34 -0.62 11.95
CA LYS A 5 11.22 -0.34 13.39
C LYS A 5 12.46 0.38 13.95
N GLU A 6 13.66 -0.02 13.54
CA GLU A 6 14.88 0.69 13.93
C GLU A 6 14.92 2.12 13.37
N GLN A 7 14.42 2.33 12.15
CA GLN A 7 14.30 3.67 11.56
C GLN A 7 13.26 4.53 12.29
N VAL A 8 12.10 3.97 12.64
CA VAL A 8 11.08 4.66 13.44
C VAL A 8 11.67 5.07 14.79
N LYS A 9 12.40 4.16 15.45
CA LYS A 9 13.06 4.43 16.72
C LYS A 9 14.16 5.49 16.61
N SER A 10 14.98 5.46 15.56
CA SER A 10 16.06 6.45 15.36
C SER A 10 15.50 7.86 15.12
N LEU A 11 14.29 7.96 14.55
CA LEU A 11 13.54 9.21 14.39
C LEU A 11 12.71 9.60 15.63
N GLY A 12 12.85 8.88 16.75
CA GLY A 12 12.14 9.18 18.01
C GLY A 12 10.70 8.66 18.07
N GLY A 13 10.25 7.89 17.08
CA GLY A 13 8.95 7.24 17.07
C GLY A 13 8.90 5.96 17.90
N VAL A 14 7.68 5.50 18.20
CA VAL A 14 7.42 4.27 18.94
C VAL A 14 6.54 3.34 18.11
N THR A 15 6.97 2.09 17.95
CA THR A 15 6.13 1.05 17.35
C THR A 15 5.23 0.46 18.42
N VAL A 16 3.91 0.63 18.28
CA VAL A 16 2.90 0.15 19.24
C VAL A 16 2.31 -1.21 18.87
N GLY A 17 2.54 -1.67 17.65
CA GLY A 17 2.03 -2.96 17.17
C GLY A 17 2.74 -3.42 15.90
N GLU A 18 2.76 -4.73 15.73
CA GLU A 18 3.24 -5.42 14.54
C GLU A 18 2.44 -6.71 14.41
N ASP A 19 1.93 -6.99 13.22
CA ASP A 19 1.10 -8.16 12.95
C ASP A 19 1.44 -8.73 11.57
N TYR A 20 1.29 -10.05 11.46
CA TYR A 20 1.58 -10.82 10.27
C TYR A 20 0.41 -11.73 9.96
N ILE A 21 0.08 -11.85 8.68
CA ILE A 21 -0.84 -12.89 8.20
C ILE A 21 -0.20 -13.66 7.06
N PRO A 22 -0.50 -14.96 6.91
CA PRO A 22 -0.06 -15.73 5.76
C PRO A 22 -0.52 -15.11 4.44
N LEU A 23 0.29 -15.24 3.39
CA LEU A 23 -0.08 -14.79 2.05
C LEU A 23 -1.40 -15.44 1.61
N GLY A 24 -2.31 -14.65 1.04
CA GLY A 24 -3.63 -15.10 0.61
C GLY A 24 -4.68 -15.15 1.73
N ASN A 25 -4.29 -14.99 2.99
CA ASN A 25 -5.25 -14.87 4.09
C ASN A 25 -5.93 -13.49 4.06
N THR A 26 -7.26 -13.46 4.05
CA THR A 26 -8.08 -12.24 3.99
C THR A 26 -8.73 -11.87 5.33
N GLY A 27 -8.46 -12.64 6.39
CA GLY A 27 -8.95 -12.45 7.76
C GLY A 27 -8.26 -11.32 8.52
N VAL A 28 -8.40 -10.07 8.05
CA VAL A 28 -7.72 -8.88 8.59
C VAL A 28 -8.44 -8.21 9.76
N ALA A 29 -9.64 -8.67 10.13
CA ALA A 29 -10.44 -8.06 11.21
C ALA A 29 -9.71 -7.95 12.57
N PRO A 30 -8.94 -8.96 13.02
CA PRO A 30 -8.15 -8.84 14.26
C PRO A 30 -7.10 -7.72 14.20
N ILE A 31 -6.45 -7.54 13.04
CA ILE A 31 -5.47 -6.47 12.82
C ILE A 31 -6.16 -5.10 12.94
N ILE A 32 -7.30 -4.94 12.28
CA ILE A 32 -8.08 -3.69 12.31
C ILE A 32 -8.53 -3.35 13.74
N ALA A 33 -9.00 -4.35 14.49
CA ALA A 33 -9.40 -4.16 15.88
C ALA A 33 -8.23 -3.68 16.76
N LYS A 34 -7.04 -4.26 16.57
CA LYS A 34 -5.82 -3.86 17.27
C LYS A 34 -5.37 -2.44 16.88
N ILE A 35 -5.37 -2.10 15.59
CA ILE A 35 -5.06 -0.74 15.11
C ILE A 35 -5.98 0.28 15.79
N LYS A 36 -7.29 0.05 15.81
CA LYS A 36 -8.24 0.97 16.45
C LYS A 36 -8.05 1.08 17.96
N LYS A 37 -7.62 0.01 18.62
CA LYS A 37 -7.36 0.00 20.06
C LYS A 37 -6.11 0.81 20.40
N GLU A 38 -5.02 0.62 19.66
CA GLU A 38 -3.74 1.31 19.92
C GLU A 38 -3.76 2.75 19.38
N PHE A 39 -4.53 3.01 18.33
CA PHE A 39 -4.70 4.32 17.69
C PHE A 39 -6.17 4.74 17.59
N PRO A 40 -6.85 5.03 18.71
CA PRO A 40 -8.26 5.45 18.71
C PRO A 40 -8.47 6.81 17.99
N ASP A 41 -7.48 7.68 18.07
CA ASP A 41 -7.53 9.06 17.55
C ASP A 41 -6.74 9.25 16.25
N GLY A 42 -6.23 8.16 15.66
CA GLY A 42 -5.38 8.22 14.47
C GLY A 42 -3.95 7.79 14.77
N GLY A 43 -3.19 7.54 13.72
CA GLY A 43 -1.82 7.04 13.82
C GLY A 43 -1.25 6.62 12.47
N ILE A 44 0.06 6.43 12.41
CA ILE A 44 0.74 6.05 11.18
C ILE A 44 0.68 4.53 11.02
N ILE A 45 0.25 4.08 9.84
CA ILE A 45 0.21 2.68 9.46
C ILE A 45 1.27 2.43 8.39
N ILE A 46 2.14 1.44 8.62
CA ILE A 46 3.08 0.94 7.60
C ILE A 46 2.62 -0.46 7.20
N ASN A 47 2.23 -0.61 5.94
CA ASN A 47 1.70 -1.84 5.37
C ASN A 47 2.72 -2.49 4.42
N THR A 48 2.98 -3.78 4.67
CA THR A 48 3.86 -4.62 3.84
C THR A 48 3.15 -5.91 3.41
N LEU A 49 1.80 -5.94 3.42
CA LEU A 49 1.02 -7.06 2.90
C LEU A 49 0.94 -6.99 1.38
N ASN A 50 0.92 -8.16 0.73
CA ASN A 50 0.85 -8.30 -0.72
C ASN A 50 -0.40 -9.10 -1.14
N GLY A 51 -0.73 -9.06 -2.44
CA GLY A 51 -1.79 -9.87 -3.05
C GLY A 51 -3.16 -9.73 -2.38
N ASP A 52 -3.92 -10.82 -2.33
CA ASP A 52 -5.30 -10.85 -1.81
C ASP A 52 -5.42 -10.34 -0.37
N SER A 53 -4.40 -10.58 0.45
CA SER A 53 -4.33 -10.05 1.81
C SER A 53 -4.32 -8.52 1.83
N ASN A 54 -3.60 -7.90 0.89
CA ASN A 54 -3.54 -6.45 0.76
C ASN A 54 -4.88 -5.88 0.27
N VAL A 55 -5.50 -6.56 -0.70
CA VAL A 55 -6.84 -6.20 -1.21
C VAL A 55 -7.88 -6.22 -0.09
N ALA A 56 -7.89 -7.28 0.72
CA ALA A 56 -8.79 -7.38 1.86
C ALA A 56 -8.54 -6.28 2.89
N LEU A 57 -7.27 -5.97 3.19
CA LEU A 57 -6.89 -4.95 4.15
C LEU A 57 -7.45 -3.56 3.78
N PHE A 58 -7.18 -3.07 2.56
CA PHE A 58 -7.62 -1.73 2.16
C PHE A 58 -9.14 -1.59 2.08
N LYS A 59 -9.84 -2.63 1.59
CA LYS A 59 -11.30 -2.64 1.57
C LYS A 59 -11.88 -2.57 2.99
N GLN A 60 -11.32 -3.33 3.92
CA GLN A 60 -11.79 -3.32 5.30
C GLN A 60 -11.32 -2.09 6.10
N PHE A 61 -10.17 -1.48 5.78
CA PHE A 61 -9.77 -0.19 6.34
C PHE A 61 -10.82 0.89 6.07
N LYS A 62 -11.22 1.05 4.80
CA LYS A 62 -12.27 2.00 4.43
C LYS A 62 -13.59 1.69 5.14
N ALA A 63 -14.02 0.42 5.16
CA ALA A 63 -15.23 0.00 5.86
C ALA A 63 -15.18 0.24 7.39
N ALA A 64 -13.99 0.19 7.98
CA ALA A 64 -13.76 0.46 9.39
C ALA A 64 -13.54 1.95 9.70
N GLY A 65 -13.55 2.85 8.72
CA GLY A 65 -13.25 4.27 8.93
C GLY A 65 -11.76 4.54 9.26
N ILE A 66 -10.87 3.65 8.83
CA ILE A 66 -9.43 3.90 8.78
C ILE A 66 -9.16 4.54 7.42
N THR A 67 -9.07 5.87 7.42
CA THR A 67 -8.91 6.68 6.22
C THR A 67 -7.61 7.50 6.29
N PRO A 68 -6.97 7.83 5.16
CA PRO A 68 -5.63 8.44 5.17
C PRO A 68 -5.52 9.81 5.83
N ASP A 69 -6.63 10.54 5.98
CA ASP A 69 -6.72 11.82 6.69
C ASP A 69 -6.48 11.67 8.20
N LYS A 70 -6.94 10.57 8.79
CA LYS A 70 -6.76 10.26 10.22
C LYS A 70 -5.64 9.24 10.46
N TYR A 71 -5.41 8.36 9.49
CA TYR A 71 -4.42 7.31 9.55
C TYR A 71 -3.55 7.34 8.29
N PRO A 72 -2.49 8.16 8.23
CA PRO A 72 -1.55 8.12 7.12
C PRO A 72 -1.03 6.69 6.90
N ILE A 73 -1.23 6.16 5.69
CA ILE A 73 -0.87 4.77 5.34
C ILE A 73 0.26 4.79 4.33
N MET A 74 1.41 4.21 4.69
CA MET A 74 2.50 3.92 3.76
C MET A 74 2.43 2.46 3.35
N SER A 75 2.41 2.16 2.05
CA SER A 75 2.48 0.79 1.52
C SER A 75 3.66 0.59 0.59
N PHE A 76 4.40 -0.50 0.80
CA PHE A 76 5.49 -0.95 -0.08
C PHE A 76 5.07 -2.11 -1.00
N SER A 77 3.75 -2.20 -1.24
CA SER A 77 3.11 -3.34 -1.92
C SER A 77 1.90 -2.87 -2.73
N ILE A 78 1.89 -1.60 -3.12
CA ILE A 78 0.88 -1.00 -4.01
C ILE A 78 1.61 -0.33 -5.16
N ALA A 79 1.33 -0.77 -6.37
CA ALA A 79 1.62 -0.06 -7.59
C ALA A 79 0.41 -0.14 -8.55
N GLU A 80 0.59 0.14 -9.83
CA GLU A 80 -0.49 0.30 -10.81
C GLU A 80 -1.41 -0.94 -10.88
N GLU A 81 -0.85 -2.15 -10.90
CA GLU A 81 -1.64 -3.40 -10.89
C GLU A 81 -2.44 -3.57 -9.60
N GLU A 82 -1.85 -3.34 -8.43
CA GLU A 82 -2.61 -3.42 -7.18
C GLU A 82 -3.67 -2.33 -7.08
N ILE A 83 -3.42 -1.11 -7.58
CA ILE A 83 -4.44 -0.05 -7.63
C ILE A 83 -5.64 -0.52 -8.46
N ARG A 84 -5.42 -1.20 -9.59
CA ARG A 84 -6.50 -1.77 -10.41
C ARG A 84 -7.27 -2.86 -9.68
N GLN A 85 -6.59 -3.74 -8.95
CA GLN A 85 -7.22 -4.86 -8.23
C GLN A 85 -7.98 -4.42 -6.97
N ILE A 86 -7.40 -3.49 -6.20
CA ILE A 86 -7.98 -2.97 -4.96
C ILE A 86 -9.11 -1.98 -5.29
N GLY A 87 -8.88 -1.11 -6.28
CA GLY A 87 -9.73 -0.02 -6.68
C GLY A 87 -9.20 1.33 -6.15
N PRO A 88 -9.11 2.38 -7.00
CA PRO A 88 -8.49 3.66 -6.63
C PRO A 88 -9.17 4.32 -5.42
N ASP A 89 -10.49 4.15 -5.28
CA ASP A 89 -11.28 4.69 -4.17
C ASP A 89 -10.89 4.14 -2.78
N TYR A 90 -10.17 3.03 -2.71
CA TYR A 90 -9.73 2.41 -1.46
C TYR A 90 -8.29 2.78 -1.08
N VAL A 91 -7.49 3.27 -2.04
CA VAL A 91 -6.06 3.55 -1.89
C VAL A 91 -5.72 5.04 -2.06
N GLY A 92 -6.66 5.83 -2.57
CA GLY A 92 -6.51 7.28 -2.73
C GLY A 92 -6.14 7.97 -1.41
N GLY A 93 -5.14 8.84 -1.45
CA GLY A 93 -4.61 9.56 -0.28
C GLY A 93 -3.57 8.78 0.54
N THR A 94 -3.29 7.53 0.18
CA THR A 94 -2.21 6.74 0.80
C THR A 94 -0.87 7.03 0.12
N TYR A 95 0.22 6.61 0.74
CA TYR A 95 1.58 6.76 0.23
C TYR A 95 2.10 5.41 -0.28
N ALA A 96 2.85 5.45 -1.37
CA ALA A 96 3.59 4.32 -1.90
C ALA A 96 5.03 4.74 -2.21
N ALA A 97 5.96 3.79 -2.16
CA ALA A 97 7.35 4.02 -2.50
C ALA A 97 7.89 2.85 -3.33
N TRP A 98 8.37 3.18 -4.52
CA TRP A 98 8.98 2.27 -5.50
C TRP A 98 10.06 3.02 -6.30
N ASN A 99 10.92 2.29 -7.01
CA ASN A 99 11.92 2.92 -7.88
C ASN A 99 11.30 3.43 -9.18
N TYR A 100 10.18 2.82 -9.62
CA TYR A 100 9.44 3.18 -10.81
C TYR A 100 7.93 3.29 -10.56
N PHE A 101 7.33 4.30 -11.18
CA PHE A 101 5.89 4.41 -11.39
C PHE A 101 5.68 4.78 -12.86
N MET A 102 4.63 4.25 -13.48
CA MET A 102 4.23 4.62 -14.85
C MET A 102 4.02 6.13 -15.00
N SER A 103 3.66 6.79 -13.90
CA SER A 103 3.44 8.24 -13.81
C SER A 103 4.72 9.07 -13.67
N LEU A 104 5.91 8.45 -13.71
CA LEU A 104 7.20 9.14 -13.54
C LEU A 104 7.42 10.29 -14.54
N GLY A 105 6.85 10.18 -15.74
CA GLY A 105 6.74 11.28 -16.70
C GLY A 105 8.05 11.73 -17.35
N THR A 106 9.14 10.97 -17.21
CA THR A 106 10.39 11.21 -17.92
C THR A 106 10.29 10.71 -19.37
N GLU A 107 11.13 11.24 -20.27
CA GLU A 107 11.19 10.78 -21.67
C GLU A 107 11.42 9.26 -21.78
N ALA A 108 12.32 8.72 -20.95
CA ALA A 108 12.60 7.29 -20.89
C ALA A 108 11.38 6.47 -20.41
N SER A 109 10.67 6.95 -19.39
CA SER A 109 9.45 6.29 -18.88
C SER A 109 8.33 6.33 -19.93
N ASN A 110 8.09 7.48 -20.56
CA ASN A 110 7.08 7.61 -21.60
C ASN A 110 7.38 6.70 -22.80
N THR A 111 8.62 6.68 -23.28
CA THR A 111 9.05 5.79 -24.37
C THR A 111 8.83 4.31 -24.03
N PHE A 112 9.18 3.90 -22.80
CA PHE A 112 8.95 2.53 -22.34
C PHE A 112 7.45 2.20 -22.26
N ASN A 113 6.65 3.10 -21.70
CA ASN A 113 5.20 2.94 -21.57
C ASN A 113 4.52 2.80 -22.93
N GLU A 114 4.87 3.64 -23.89
CA GLU A 114 4.34 3.59 -25.26
C GLU A 114 4.65 2.25 -25.93
N ALA A 115 5.92 1.82 -25.89
CA ALA A 115 6.34 0.55 -26.47
C ALA A 115 5.68 -0.66 -25.78
N PHE A 116 5.50 -0.60 -24.46
CA PHE A 116 4.83 -1.65 -23.70
C PHE A 116 3.35 -1.74 -24.05
N ILE A 117 2.64 -0.61 -24.13
CA ILE A 117 1.24 -0.54 -24.53
C ILE A 117 1.06 -1.05 -25.97
N GLU A 118 1.93 -0.65 -26.90
CA GLU A 118 1.90 -1.14 -28.30
C GLU A 118 2.02 -2.68 -28.36
N MET A 119 2.87 -3.27 -27.51
CA MET A 119 3.12 -4.71 -27.51
C MET A 119 2.02 -5.52 -26.80
N TYR A 120 1.47 -5.00 -25.70
CA TYR A 120 0.64 -5.80 -24.78
C TYR A 120 -0.82 -5.32 -24.65
N GLY A 121 -1.17 -4.14 -25.16
CA GLY A 121 -2.53 -3.60 -25.20
C GLY A 121 -2.76 -2.41 -24.27
N ASP A 122 -3.76 -1.59 -24.63
CA ASP A 122 -4.12 -0.32 -23.97
C ASP A 122 -4.63 -0.48 -22.53
N ASP A 123 -5.03 -1.69 -22.14
CA ASP A 123 -5.50 -1.99 -20.78
C ASP A 123 -4.36 -2.45 -19.86
N ARG A 124 -3.11 -2.45 -20.32
CA ARG A 124 -1.95 -2.85 -19.53
C ARG A 124 -1.30 -1.63 -18.87
N VAL A 125 -0.71 -1.86 -17.69
CA VAL A 125 0.04 -0.85 -16.95
C VAL A 125 1.45 -1.35 -16.70
N THR A 126 2.38 -0.43 -16.45
CA THR A 126 3.74 -0.74 -16.03
C THR A 126 3.94 -0.38 -14.56
N ASN A 127 4.71 -1.17 -13.82
CA ASN A 127 5.05 -0.89 -12.42
C ASN A 127 6.45 -1.43 -12.07
N ASP A 128 6.96 -1.13 -10.88
CA ASP A 128 8.30 -1.55 -10.43
C ASP A 128 8.45 -3.08 -10.29
N PRO A 129 7.47 -3.83 -9.73
CA PRO A 129 7.58 -5.29 -9.59
C PRO A 129 7.32 -6.10 -10.87
N MET A 130 7.01 -5.47 -12.01
CA MET A 130 6.66 -6.15 -13.27
C MET A 130 7.75 -7.08 -13.80
#